data_AF-A0A2M8NNA7-F1
#
_entry.id   AF-A0A2M8NNA7-F1
#
_cell.length_a   1.000
_cell.length_b   1.000
_cell.length_c   1.000
_cell.angle_alpha   90.00
_cell.angle_beta   90.00
_cell.angle_gamma   90.00
#
_symmetry.space_group_name_H-M   'P 1'
#
loop_
_entity.id
_entity.type
_entity.pdbx_description
1 polymer ?
#
loop_
_entity_poly.entity_id
_entity_poly.type
_entity_poly.pdbx_seq_one_letter_code
_entity_poly.pdbx_strand_id
1 'polypeptide(L)'
;MTYTIPQISPPPKVGANEAILVASGDLRLSANQVCWAAQQEMEEKVIAAFAREGITVRRGHAYDPVEKHGFISSQRMGMNVFKNIDPDAPLIVAEAVWQYSHHVLAGLRAHRGPILTVANWSGQWPGLVGMLNLNGSLTKAGVRYSTIWSENFDDAFFIDGIRQWIKTGQIVHPLTHVRRLNADALPAAERELGEALAAQLRHEKAILGVFDEGCMGMHNAIIDDELINPAGMYKERLSQSALVAAMRTVSDSEARAVYDWLLGKGMQFRLGTNPETDLTEDQVLDQCRMYIAAVRIADEFGCDAIGIQYQQGLKDMTPASDLAEGLLNNVERPPVHHAHTGAVLYEGRALPHFNEVDECAGVDALVTNRVWTAMGFDPATTLHDLRWGEQYGENYVWV
;
A
#
# COMPACT_ATOMS: atom_id res chain seq x y z
N MET A 1 50.18 10.88 -7.20
CA MET A 1 49.10 10.12 -7.87
C MET A 1 48.08 11.14 -8.36
N THR A 2 47.67 11.08 -9.63
CA THR A 2 46.57 11.88 -10.17
C THR A 2 45.30 11.03 -10.11
N TYR A 3 44.30 11.50 -9.36
CA TYR A 3 43.00 10.84 -9.29
C TYR A 3 42.07 11.42 -10.35
N THR A 4 41.25 10.56 -10.96
CA THR A 4 40.15 11.00 -11.82
C THR A 4 39.00 11.48 -10.93
N ILE A 5 38.73 12.78 -10.94
CA ILE A 5 37.64 13.38 -10.16
C ILE A 5 36.37 13.42 -11.03
N PRO A 6 35.26 12.78 -10.62
CA PRO A 6 34.00 12.81 -11.37
C PRO A 6 33.51 14.24 -11.58
N GLN A 7 33.03 14.53 -12.79
CA GLN A 7 32.40 15.81 -13.14
C GLN A 7 30.89 15.65 -13.18
N ILE A 8 30.16 16.63 -12.64
CA ILE A 8 28.69 16.66 -12.65
C ILE A 8 28.23 17.59 -13.77
N SER A 9 27.40 17.08 -14.68
CA SER A 9 26.70 17.91 -15.68
C SER A 9 25.32 18.29 -15.15
N PRO A 10 25.07 19.56 -14.81
CA PRO A 10 23.77 19.98 -14.30
C PRO A 10 22.70 19.95 -15.42
N PRO A 11 21.43 19.63 -15.08
CA PRO A 11 20.33 19.70 -16.02
C PRO A 11 20.02 21.15 -16.44
N PRO A 12 19.40 21.36 -17.61
CA PRO A 12 18.98 22.69 -18.04
C PRO A 12 17.91 23.25 -17.09
N LYS A 13 18.01 24.55 -16.81
CA LYS A 13 17.00 25.28 -16.01
C LYS A 13 15.69 25.43 -16.79
N VAL A 14 14.57 25.36 -16.08
CA VAL A 14 13.23 25.63 -16.65
C VAL A 14 12.97 27.13 -16.76
N GLY A 15 12.09 27.54 -17.67
CA GLY A 15 11.62 28.91 -17.78
C GLY A 15 10.76 29.35 -16.58
N ALA A 16 10.56 30.66 -16.41
CA ALA A 16 9.81 31.21 -15.27
C ALA A 16 8.33 30.77 -15.20
N ASN A 17 7.73 30.46 -16.35
CA ASN A 17 6.34 29.99 -16.49
C ASN A 17 6.28 28.54 -16.97
N GLU A 18 7.24 27.71 -16.55
CA GLU A 18 7.30 26.29 -16.91
C GLU A 18 7.21 25.40 -15.67
N ALA A 19 6.53 24.27 -15.83
CA ALA A 19 6.50 23.18 -14.87
C ALA A 19 6.83 21.85 -15.57
N ILE A 20 7.41 20.91 -14.83
CA ILE A 20 7.72 19.58 -15.35
C ILE A 20 6.70 18.59 -14.81
N LEU A 21 6.12 17.76 -15.68
CA LEU A 21 5.23 16.67 -15.31
C LEU A 21 5.95 15.34 -15.41
N VAL A 22 5.88 14.53 -14.35
CA VAL A 22 6.28 13.13 -14.34
C VAL A 22 5.10 12.25 -13.92
N ALA A 23 5.19 10.95 -14.23
CA ALA A 23 4.15 9.96 -13.95
C ALA A 23 4.84 8.63 -13.66
N SER A 24 4.59 8.08 -12.48
CA SER A 24 5.07 6.76 -12.08
C SER A 24 4.09 5.69 -12.56
N GLY A 25 4.57 4.46 -12.76
CA GLY A 25 3.71 3.35 -13.16
C GLY A 25 3.85 2.14 -12.26
N ASP A 26 3.12 1.09 -12.62
CA ASP A 26 3.25 -0.26 -12.10
C ASP A 26 4.56 -0.90 -12.59
N LEU A 27 5.03 -1.93 -11.91
CA LEU A 27 6.13 -2.76 -12.37
C LEU A 27 5.69 -3.77 -13.43
N ARG A 28 4.40 -4.13 -13.46
CA ARG A 28 3.80 -5.05 -14.43
C ARG A 28 3.54 -4.33 -15.74
N LEU A 29 4.18 -4.77 -16.81
CA LEU A 29 4.02 -4.21 -18.16
C LEU A 29 2.56 -4.21 -18.63
N SER A 30 1.82 -5.29 -18.40
CA SER A 30 0.41 -5.40 -18.81
C SER A 30 -0.48 -4.35 -18.15
N ALA A 31 -0.27 -4.09 -16.85
CA ALA A 31 -1.01 -3.07 -16.13
C ALA A 31 -0.74 -1.67 -16.71
N ASN A 32 0.53 -1.35 -16.98
CA ASN A 32 0.90 -0.09 -17.61
C ASN A 32 0.31 0.08 -19.01
N GLN A 33 0.32 -0.97 -19.84
CA GLN A 33 -0.25 -0.93 -21.18
C GLN A 33 -1.76 -0.69 -21.17
N VAL A 34 -2.49 -1.37 -20.26
CA VAL A 34 -3.94 -1.21 -20.11
C VAL A 34 -4.30 0.20 -19.64
N CYS A 35 -3.54 0.75 -18.70
CA CYS A 35 -3.90 2.01 -18.07
C CYS A 35 -3.34 3.25 -18.77
N TRP A 36 -2.45 3.09 -19.77
CA TRP A 36 -1.78 4.22 -20.42
C TRP A 36 -2.75 5.24 -21.03
N ALA A 37 -3.83 4.80 -21.68
CA ALA A 37 -4.80 5.70 -22.28
C ALA A 37 -5.46 6.62 -21.24
N ALA A 38 -5.81 6.08 -20.07
CA ALA A 38 -6.40 6.85 -18.98
C ALA A 38 -5.41 7.88 -18.39
N GLN A 39 -4.15 7.49 -18.24
CA GLN A 39 -3.08 8.42 -17.81
C GLN A 39 -2.89 9.55 -18.82
N GLN A 40 -2.80 9.22 -20.12
CA GLN A 40 -2.61 10.21 -21.16
C GLN A 40 -3.76 11.23 -21.19
N GLU A 41 -5.01 10.76 -21.13
CA GLU A 41 -6.19 11.63 -21.09
C GLU A 41 -6.15 12.57 -19.88
N MET A 42 -5.75 12.05 -18.71
CA MET A 42 -5.58 12.85 -17.50
C MET A 42 -4.48 13.91 -17.67
N GLU A 43 -3.31 13.52 -18.18
CA GLU A 43 -2.20 14.43 -18.44
C GLU A 43 -2.63 15.56 -19.39
N GLU A 44 -3.37 15.26 -20.46
CA GLU A 44 -3.89 16.27 -21.40
C GLU A 44 -4.80 17.29 -20.72
N LYS A 45 -5.74 16.83 -19.87
CA LYS A 45 -6.64 17.73 -19.10
C LYS A 45 -5.88 18.60 -18.11
N VAL A 46 -4.94 18.03 -17.36
CA VAL A 46 -4.09 18.75 -16.41
C VAL A 46 -3.23 19.80 -17.13
N ILE A 47 -2.55 19.41 -18.21
CA ILE A 47 -1.73 20.33 -19.02
C ILE A 47 -2.57 21.48 -19.56
N ALA A 48 -3.78 21.20 -20.07
CA ALA A 48 -4.69 22.22 -20.55
C ALA A 48 -5.14 23.18 -19.44
N ALA A 49 -5.35 22.69 -18.21
CA ALA A 49 -5.72 23.53 -17.07
C ALA A 49 -4.58 24.48 -16.67
N PHE A 50 -3.34 24.00 -16.58
CA PHE A 50 -2.18 24.85 -16.32
C PHE A 50 -1.92 25.86 -17.44
N ALA A 51 -2.13 25.48 -18.70
CA ALA A 51 -1.97 26.38 -19.84
C ALA A 51 -2.95 27.58 -19.78
N ARG A 52 -4.19 27.37 -19.31
CA ARG A 52 -5.17 28.46 -19.10
C ARG A 52 -4.71 29.45 -18.02
N GLU A 53 -3.91 29.00 -17.06
CA GLU A 53 -3.32 29.82 -16.00
C GLU A 53 -1.93 30.36 -16.39
N GLY A 54 -1.53 30.23 -17.66
CA GLY A 54 -0.29 30.81 -18.20
C GLY A 54 0.98 29.99 -17.94
N ILE A 55 0.85 28.74 -17.53
CA ILE A 55 1.97 27.84 -17.25
C ILE A 55 2.11 26.79 -18.35
N THR A 56 3.29 26.70 -18.95
CA THR A 56 3.64 25.65 -19.90
C THR A 56 4.11 24.41 -19.15
N VAL A 57 3.31 23.34 -19.18
CA VAL A 57 3.69 22.05 -18.59
C VAL A 57 4.41 21.20 -19.62
N ARG A 58 5.62 20.76 -19.31
CA ARG A 58 6.40 19.84 -20.15
C ARG A 58 6.51 18.48 -19.49
N ARG A 59 6.27 17.42 -20.25
CA ARG A 59 6.53 16.06 -19.78
C ARG A 59 8.02 15.82 -19.62
N GLY A 60 8.44 15.32 -18.46
CA GLY A 60 9.85 15.09 -18.09
C GLY A 60 10.45 13.81 -18.66
N HIS A 61 9.63 12.95 -19.27
CA HIS A 61 10.04 11.68 -19.86
C HIS A 61 9.13 11.35 -21.05
N ALA A 62 9.62 10.51 -21.96
CA ALA A 62 8.94 10.20 -23.22
C ALA A 62 8.08 8.93 -23.12
N TYR A 63 7.13 8.80 -24.04
CA TYR A 63 6.46 7.54 -24.32
C TYR A 63 7.45 6.54 -24.94
N ASP A 64 7.39 5.28 -24.49
CA ASP A 64 8.17 4.19 -25.07
C ASP A 64 7.31 3.42 -26.10
N PRO A 65 7.66 3.43 -27.40
CA PRO A 65 6.89 2.74 -28.43
C PRO A 65 7.02 1.21 -28.38
N VAL A 66 8.03 0.67 -27.69
CA VAL A 66 8.24 -0.76 -27.49
C VAL A 66 7.40 -1.25 -26.32
N GLU A 67 7.49 -0.58 -25.16
CA GLU A 67 6.70 -0.94 -23.98
C GLU A 67 5.23 -0.53 -24.09
N LYS A 68 4.94 0.42 -24.99
CA LYS A 68 3.60 0.97 -25.29
C LYS A 68 2.95 1.75 -24.14
N HIS A 69 3.77 2.43 -23.35
CA HIS A 69 3.31 3.36 -22.33
C HIS A 69 4.38 4.43 -22.09
N GLY A 70 3.99 5.50 -21.40
CA GLY A 70 4.91 6.56 -20.99
C GLY A 70 5.24 6.60 -19.51
N PHE A 71 4.97 5.57 -18.70
CA PHE A 71 5.27 5.61 -17.27
C PHE A 71 6.76 5.46 -16.94
N ILE A 72 7.17 5.99 -15.78
CA ILE A 72 8.41 5.60 -15.11
C ILE A 72 8.16 4.25 -14.42
N SER A 73 8.72 3.17 -14.96
CA SER A 73 8.43 1.77 -14.57
C SER A 73 9.55 1.09 -13.78
N SER A 74 10.62 1.82 -13.41
CA SER A 74 11.67 1.29 -12.52
C SER A 74 12.40 2.40 -11.76
N GLN A 75 13.02 2.02 -10.64
CA GLN A 75 13.85 2.95 -9.86
C GLN A 75 15.03 3.50 -10.66
N ARG A 76 15.69 2.67 -11.49
CA ARG A 76 16.80 3.14 -12.34
C ARG A 76 16.31 4.13 -13.39
N MET A 77 15.17 3.86 -14.02
CA MET A 77 14.57 4.78 -14.98
C MET A 77 14.23 6.12 -14.31
N GLY A 78 13.61 6.10 -13.13
CA GLY A 78 13.30 7.32 -12.39
C GLY A 78 14.55 8.13 -12.06
N MET A 79 15.61 7.49 -11.53
CA MET A 79 16.90 8.17 -11.30
C MET A 79 17.46 8.82 -12.58
N ASN A 80 17.36 8.14 -13.72
CA ASN A 80 17.83 8.67 -15.00
C ASN A 80 16.98 9.85 -15.49
N VAL A 81 15.66 9.83 -15.26
CA VAL A 81 14.74 10.93 -15.58
C VAL A 81 15.08 12.15 -14.72
N PHE A 82 15.11 11.98 -13.40
CA PHE A 82 15.35 13.09 -12.45
C PHE A 82 16.75 13.69 -12.58
N LYS A 83 17.75 12.91 -13.02
CA LYS A 83 19.08 13.45 -13.35
C LYS A 83 19.03 14.58 -14.39
N ASN A 84 18.02 14.57 -15.27
CA ASN A 84 17.86 15.53 -16.36
C ASN A 84 16.78 16.60 -16.08
N ILE A 85 16.16 16.59 -14.90
CA ILE A 85 15.17 17.58 -14.47
C ILE A 85 15.87 18.61 -13.57
N ASP A 86 15.62 19.90 -13.81
CA ASP A 86 16.07 20.96 -12.91
C ASP A 86 15.56 20.71 -11.48
N PRO A 87 16.45 20.48 -10.49
CA PRO A 87 16.04 20.17 -9.12
C PRO A 87 15.26 21.31 -8.44
N ASP A 88 15.29 22.52 -8.99
CA ASP A 88 14.55 23.66 -8.44
C ASP A 88 13.22 23.94 -9.18
N ALA A 89 12.90 23.18 -10.24
CA ALA A 89 11.70 23.41 -11.05
C ALA A 89 10.40 23.10 -10.27
N PRO A 90 9.29 23.80 -10.58
CA PRO A 90 7.96 23.32 -10.22
C PRO A 90 7.71 21.95 -10.84
N LEU A 91 7.44 20.95 -10.00
CA LEU A 91 7.29 19.56 -10.41
C LEU A 91 5.87 19.06 -10.11
N ILE A 92 5.23 18.48 -11.12
CA ILE A 92 3.93 17.84 -11.04
C ILE A 92 4.17 16.33 -11.16
N VAL A 93 3.65 15.56 -10.20
CA VAL A 93 3.60 14.09 -10.27
C VAL A 93 2.13 13.73 -10.48
N ALA A 94 1.81 13.27 -11.69
CA ALA A 94 0.43 13.01 -12.11
C ALA A 94 0.16 11.49 -12.15
N GLU A 95 -0.83 11.05 -11.39
CA GLU A 95 -1.16 9.63 -11.20
C GLU A 95 -2.64 9.36 -11.51
N ALA A 96 -2.93 8.67 -12.62
CA ALA A 96 -4.26 8.13 -12.92
C ALA A 96 -4.40 6.65 -12.53
N VAL A 97 -3.31 6.03 -12.05
CA VAL A 97 -3.14 4.58 -11.93
C VAL A 97 -2.48 4.20 -10.61
N TRP A 98 -2.48 2.90 -10.29
CA TRP A 98 -1.60 2.37 -9.25
C TRP A 98 -0.15 2.47 -9.71
N GLN A 99 0.72 2.89 -8.79
CA GLN A 99 2.13 3.14 -9.09
C GLN A 99 3.03 2.71 -7.93
N TYR A 100 4.27 2.43 -8.26
CA TYR A 100 5.28 2.00 -7.30
C TYR A 100 6.12 3.20 -6.86
N SER A 101 5.84 3.78 -5.69
CA SER A 101 6.45 5.05 -5.22
C SER A 101 7.98 5.05 -5.29
N HIS A 102 8.62 3.91 -5.04
CA HIS A 102 10.08 3.78 -5.11
C HIS A 102 10.70 4.09 -6.49
N HIS A 103 9.92 4.06 -7.58
CA HIS A 103 10.36 4.45 -8.92
C HIS A 103 10.81 5.90 -8.95
N VAL A 104 10.07 6.79 -8.29
CA VAL A 104 10.29 8.25 -8.33
C VAL A 104 10.86 8.81 -7.03
N LEU A 105 10.78 8.08 -5.91
CA LEU A 105 11.15 8.56 -4.58
C LEU A 105 12.59 9.12 -4.49
N ALA A 106 13.56 8.46 -5.12
CA ALA A 106 14.95 8.93 -5.08
C ALA A 106 15.11 10.33 -5.70
N GLY A 107 14.41 10.57 -6.81
CA GLY A 107 14.38 11.87 -7.47
C GLY A 107 13.66 12.92 -6.63
N LEU A 108 12.47 12.57 -6.12
CA LEU A 108 11.66 13.47 -5.31
C LEU A 108 12.34 13.88 -3.99
N ARG A 109 13.11 12.99 -3.37
CA ARG A 109 13.92 13.32 -2.18
C ARG A 109 15.04 14.31 -2.45
N ALA A 110 15.59 14.31 -3.66
CA ALA A 110 16.67 15.21 -4.06
C ALA A 110 16.14 16.53 -4.66
N HIS A 111 14.84 16.58 -4.98
CA HIS A 111 14.18 17.74 -5.55
C HIS A 111 13.99 18.84 -4.49
N ARG A 112 14.24 20.09 -4.86
CA ARG A 112 14.17 21.27 -3.99
C ARG A 112 13.02 22.22 -4.34
N GLY A 113 12.58 22.19 -5.60
CA GLY A 113 11.43 22.96 -6.08
C GLY A 113 10.11 22.49 -5.46
N PRO A 114 9.01 23.24 -5.65
CA PRO A 114 7.71 22.83 -5.16
C PRO A 114 7.23 21.58 -5.91
N ILE A 115 6.65 20.63 -5.16
CA ILE A 115 6.06 19.39 -5.70
C ILE A 115 4.54 19.45 -5.55
N LEU A 116 3.83 19.13 -6.62
CA LEU A 116 2.38 18.91 -6.63
C LEU A 116 2.10 17.46 -7.06
N THR A 117 1.43 16.69 -6.21
CA THR A 117 0.83 15.41 -6.60
C THR A 117 -0.59 15.66 -7.10
N VAL A 118 -0.94 15.05 -8.24
CA VAL A 118 -2.23 15.21 -8.91
C VAL A 118 -2.81 13.84 -9.22
N ALA A 119 -4.07 13.59 -8.88
CA ALA A 119 -4.77 12.36 -9.24
C ALA A 119 -6.13 12.60 -9.92
N ASN A 120 -6.58 11.59 -10.66
CA ASN A 120 -7.97 11.48 -11.07
C ASN A 120 -8.86 11.09 -9.89
N TRP A 121 -10.14 11.46 -9.94
CA TRP A 121 -11.17 10.89 -9.08
C TRP A 121 -11.95 9.82 -9.86
N SER A 122 -11.62 8.54 -9.68
CA SER A 122 -12.19 7.45 -10.49
C SER A 122 -12.31 6.15 -9.70
N GLY A 123 -13.49 5.52 -9.74
CA GLY A 123 -13.66 4.15 -9.25
C GLY A 123 -12.99 3.10 -10.15
N GLN A 124 -12.87 3.38 -11.44
CA GLN A 124 -12.27 2.46 -12.41
C GLN A 124 -10.75 2.42 -12.29
N TRP A 125 -10.09 3.59 -12.28
CA TRP A 125 -8.63 3.69 -12.36
C TRP A 125 -8.02 4.14 -11.02
N PRO A 126 -7.04 3.40 -10.45
CA PRO A 126 -6.56 3.61 -9.08
C PRO A 126 -5.62 4.81 -8.84
N GLY A 127 -5.79 5.94 -9.53
CA GLY A 127 -4.88 7.07 -9.36
C GLY A 127 -4.89 7.68 -7.97
N LEU A 128 -6.05 7.71 -7.29
CA LEU A 128 -6.11 8.10 -5.87
C LEU A 128 -5.26 7.19 -4.99
N VAL A 129 -5.36 5.88 -5.15
CA VAL A 129 -4.60 4.89 -4.38
C VAL A 129 -3.10 5.07 -4.63
N GLY A 130 -2.70 5.17 -5.91
CA GLY A 130 -1.30 5.41 -6.30
C GLY A 130 -0.74 6.72 -5.75
N MET A 131 -1.53 7.80 -5.79
CA MET A 131 -1.16 9.09 -5.23
C MET A 131 -1.08 9.06 -3.70
N LEU A 132 -2.00 8.39 -3.00
CA LEU A 132 -1.96 8.27 -1.54
C LEU A 132 -0.74 7.48 -1.06
N ASN A 133 -0.38 6.40 -1.75
CA ASN A 133 0.88 5.67 -1.53
C ASN A 133 2.10 6.63 -1.68
N LEU A 134 2.14 7.42 -2.75
CA LEU A 134 3.21 8.40 -2.96
C LEU A 134 3.24 9.45 -1.85
N ASN A 135 2.08 10.03 -1.50
CA ASN A 135 1.95 11.05 -0.47
C ASN A 135 2.41 10.53 0.90
N GLY A 136 2.02 9.30 1.27
CA GLY A 136 2.51 8.64 2.46
C GLY A 136 4.03 8.48 2.42
N SER A 137 4.58 8.09 1.27
CA SER A 137 6.02 7.89 1.08
C SER A 137 6.81 9.20 1.18
N LEU A 138 6.29 10.29 0.61
CA LEU A 138 6.88 11.62 0.70
C LEU A 138 6.81 12.18 2.13
N THR A 139 5.68 11.99 2.80
CA THR A 139 5.49 12.38 4.21
C THR A 139 6.50 11.67 5.10
N LYS A 140 6.59 10.34 4.98
CA LYS A 140 7.59 9.52 5.69
C LYS A 140 9.02 10.00 5.41
N ALA A 141 9.33 10.33 4.16
CA ALA A 141 10.64 10.82 3.75
C ALA A 141 10.93 12.28 4.15
N GLY A 142 10.00 12.99 4.78
CA GLY A 142 10.12 14.40 5.14
C GLY A 142 10.14 15.36 3.94
N VAL A 143 9.64 14.91 2.77
CA VAL A 143 9.56 15.72 1.56
C VAL A 143 8.27 16.53 1.59
N ARG A 144 8.37 17.84 1.37
CA ARG A 144 7.20 18.72 1.29
C ARG A 144 6.55 18.61 -0.08
N TYR A 145 5.23 18.45 -0.11
CA TYR A 145 4.43 18.41 -1.33
C TYR A 145 3.07 19.08 -1.08
N SER A 146 2.38 19.41 -2.16
CA SER A 146 0.95 19.71 -2.17
C SER A 146 0.22 18.64 -2.95
N THR A 147 -1.08 18.51 -2.73
CA THR A 147 -1.91 17.49 -3.37
C THR A 147 -3.20 18.09 -3.86
N ILE A 148 -3.65 17.67 -5.04
CA ILE A 148 -4.95 18.02 -5.60
C ILE A 148 -5.48 16.85 -6.43
N TRP A 149 -6.79 16.76 -6.61
CA TRP A 149 -7.44 15.75 -7.44
C TRP A 149 -8.68 16.34 -8.09
N SER A 150 -9.18 15.68 -9.12
CA SER A 150 -10.45 16.04 -9.75
C SER A 150 -10.96 14.90 -10.64
N GLU A 151 -12.26 14.88 -10.87
CA GLU A 151 -12.86 14.05 -11.92
C GLU A 151 -12.56 14.62 -13.32
N ASN A 152 -12.67 15.94 -13.50
CA ASN A 152 -12.63 16.61 -14.82
C ASN A 152 -11.57 17.71 -14.97
N PHE A 153 -10.90 18.09 -13.88
CA PHE A 153 -9.82 19.09 -13.84
C PHE A 153 -10.27 20.51 -14.26
N ASP A 154 -11.55 20.81 -14.10
CA ASP A 154 -12.18 22.10 -14.42
C ASP A 154 -13.05 22.66 -13.29
N ASP A 155 -13.24 21.91 -12.21
CA ASP A 155 -13.99 22.34 -11.04
C ASP A 155 -13.25 23.42 -10.22
N ALA A 156 -13.99 24.16 -9.42
CA ALA A 156 -13.44 25.27 -8.63
C ALA A 156 -12.37 24.80 -7.62
N PHE A 157 -12.53 23.62 -7.01
CA PHE A 157 -11.54 23.11 -6.06
C PHE A 157 -10.20 22.85 -6.75
N PHE A 158 -10.21 22.23 -7.93
CA PHE A 158 -9.00 22.02 -8.71
C PHE A 158 -8.38 23.33 -9.20
N ILE A 159 -9.18 24.19 -9.84
CA ILE A 159 -8.69 25.42 -10.47
C ILE A 159 -8.15 26.42 -9.43
N ASP A 160 -8.83 26.60 -8.30
CA ASP A 160 -8.35 27.49 -7.25
C ASP A 160 -7.10 26.91 -6.55
N GLY A 161 -7.04 25.58 -6.40
CA GLY A 161 -5.88 24.86 -5.90
C GLY A 161 -4.63 25.07 -6.76
N ILE A 162 -4.73 24.86 -8.08
CA ILE A 162 -3.56 25.07 -8.97
C ILE A 162 -3.14 26.54 -9.02
N ARG A 163 -4.08 27.50 -8.97
CA ARG A 163 -3.76 28.94 -8.88
C ARG A 163 -2.97 29.27 -7.63
N GLN A 164 -3.37 28.72 -6.48
CA GLN A 164 -2.63 28.88 -5.23
C GLN A 164 -1.22 28.29 -5.34
N TRP A 165 -1.11 27.08 -5.89
CA TRP A 165 0.17 26.41 -6.06
C TRP A 165 1.09 27.13 -7.03
N ILE A 166 0.59 27.62 -8.17
CA ILE A 166 1.38 28.42 -9.13
C ILE A 166 1.94 29.67 -8.46
N LYS A 167 1.14 30.35 -7.64
CA LYS A 167 1.55 31.61 -6.99
C LYS A 167 2.52 31.41 -5.83
N THR A 168 2.36 30.32 -5.06
CA THR A 168 3.01 30.17 -3.74
C THR A 168 3.87 28.92 -3.61
N GLY A 169 3.78 27.99 -4.56
CA GLY A 169 4.36 26.65 -4.49
C GLY A 169 3.62 25.70 -3.54
N GLN A 170 2.46 26.09 -3.01
CA GLN A 170 1.73 25.33 -1.99
C GLN A 170 0.20 25.40 -2.19
N ILE A 171 -0.50 24.34 -1.78
CA ILE A 171 -1.95 24.30 -1.58
C ILE A 171 -2.21 24.14 -0.08
N VAL A 172 -3.10 24.94 0.47
CA VAL A 172 -3.48 24.88 1.90
C VAL A 172 -4.89 24.34 2.03
N HIS A 173 -5.01 23.10 2.50
CA HIS A 173 -6.30 22.45 2.76
C HIS A 173 -6.85 22.82 4.14
N PRO A 174 -8.17 23.06 4.29
CA PRO A 174 -8.77 23.35 5.58
C PRO A 174 -8.77 22.11 6.49
N LEU A 175 -8.07 22.19 7.62
CA LEU A 175 -7.98 21.12 8.62
C LEU A 175 -8.89 21.37 9.83
N THR A 176 -9.99 22.12 9.67
CA THR A 176 -10.89 22.49 10.77
C THR A 176 -11.59 21.30 11.43
N HIS A 177 -11.65 20.15 10.74
CA HIS A 177 -12.19 18.89 11.26
C HIS A 177 -11.16 18.11 12.11
N VAL A 178 -9.87 18.48 12.05
CA VAL A 178 -8.80 17.82 12.80
C VAL A 178 -8.57 18.55 14.11
N ARG A 179 -8.53 17.81 15.22
CA ARG A 179 -8.24 18.36 16.56
C ARG A 179 -7.23 17.50 17.28
N ARG A 180 -6.37 18.13 18.07
CA ARG A 180 -5.47 17.40 18.97
C ARG A 180 -6.30 16.65 20.01
N LEU A 181 -5.95 15.39 20.26
CA LEU A 181 -6.54 14.60 21.34
C LEU A 181 -6.30 15.30 22.69
N ASN A 182 -7.38 15.51 23.45
CA ASN A 182 -7.31 15.93 24.85
C ASN A 182 -7.51 14.71 25.74
N ALA A 183 -6.42 14.12 26.22
CA ALA A 183 -6.45 12.91 27.03
C ALA A 183 -7.20 13.10 28.36
N ASP A 184 -7.20 14.31 28.93
CA ASP A 184 -7.91 14.62 30.18
C ASP A 184 -9.43 14.70 30.01
N ALA A 185 -9.91 14.83 28.77
CA ALA A 185 -11.34 14.82 28.45
C ALA A 185 -11.88 13.43 28.10
N LEU A 186 -11.03 12.40 28.05
CA LEU A 186 -11.46 11.03 27.82
C LEU A 186 -12.19 10.50 29.07
N PRO A 187 -13.21 9.64 28.92
CA PRO A 187 -13.80 9.01 30.08
C PRO A 187 -12.78 8.07 30.76
N ALA A 188 -12.86 8.00 32.09
CA ALA A 188 -11.80 7.43 32.91
C ALA A 188 -11.52 5.95 32.62
N ALA A 189 -12.57 5.17 32.33
CA ALA A 189 -12.45 3.74 32.08
C ALA A 189 -11.71 3.44 30.76
N GLU A 190 -12.04 4.14 29.67
CA GLU A 190 -11.40 3.97 28.37
C GLU A 190 -9.95 4.46 28.40
N ARG A 191 -9.68 5.53 29.16
CA ARG A 191 -8.32 6.00 29.40
C ARG A 191 -7.49 4.95 30.15
N GLU A 192 -8.02 4.42 31.25
CA GLU A 192 -7.36 3.38 32.05
C GLU A 192 -7.09 2.12 31.20
N LEU A 193 -8.07 1.68 30.41
CA LEU A 193 -7.92 0.55 29.50
C LEU A 193 -6.81 0.81 28.47
N GLY A 194 -6.81 1.96 27.81
CA GLY A 194 -5.80 2.31 26.82
C GLY A 194 -4.38 2.39 27.40
N GLU A 195 -4.23 3.01 28.58
CA GLU A 195 -2.95 3.09 29.29
C GLU A 195 -2.46 1.69 29.73
N ALA A 196 -3.36 0.84 30.22
CA ALA A 196 -3.04 -0.53 30.61
C ALA A 196 -2.62 -1.40 29.42
N LEU A 197 -3.34 -1.36 28.31
CA LEU A 197 -3.00 -2.09 27.08
C LEU A 197 -1.65 -1.63 26.51
N ALA A 198 -1.39 -0.32 26.50
CA ALA A 198 -0.11 0.23 26.07
C ALA A 198 1.05 -0.22 26.97
N ALA A 199 0.85 -0.22 28.30
CA ALA A 199 1.84 -0.72 29.25
C ALA A 199 2.10 -2.22 29.06
N GLN A 200 1.05 -3.00 28.85
CA GLN A 200 1.14 -4.44 28.58
C GLN A 200 1.93 -4.72 27.29
N LEU A 201 1.57 -4.08 26.17
CA LEU A 201 2.29 -4.23 24.89
C LEU A 201 3.76 -3.85 25.04
N ARG A 202 4.08 -2.78 25.75
CA ARG A 202 5.46 -2.38 26.01
C ARG A 202 6.22 -3.36 26.91
N HIS A 203 5.56 -4.12 27.76
CA HIS A 203 6.20 -5.08 28.65
C HIS A 203 6.35 -6.45 27.99
N GLU A 204 5.24 -7.02 27.54
CA GLU A 204 5.14 -8.37 26.97
C GLU A 204 5.68 -8.44 25.54
N LYS A 205 5.72 -7.29 24.86
CA LYS A 205 6.08 -7.13 23.46
C LYS A 205 5.08 -7.79 22.51
N ALA A 206 5.26 -7.52 21.22
CA ALA A 206 4.58 -8.22 20.16
C ALA A 206 5.54 -8.45 18.98
N ILE A 207 5.34 -9.55 18.26
CA ILE A 207 6.10 -9.89 17.06
C ILE A 207 5.20 -9.76 15.82
N LEU A 208 5.61 -8.92 14.88
CA LEU A 208 5.09 -8.81 13.53
C LEU A 208 5.95 -9.70 12.61
N GLY A 209 5.43 -10.83 12.18
CA GLY A 209 6.08 -11.71 11.21
C GLY A 209 5.90 -11.19 9.79
N VAL A 210 6.97 -10.68 9.17
CA VAL A 210 6.93 -10.03 7.85
C VAL A 210 7.54 -10.98 6.82
N PHE A 211 6.72 -11.56 5.93
CA PHE A 211 7.20 -12.42 4.84
C PHE A 211 7.71 -11.58 3.66
N ASP A 212 9.03 -11.37 3.61
CA ASP A 212 9.76 -10.46 2.72
C ASP A 212 9.28 -8.99 2.82
N GLU A 213 10.08 -8.12 3.43
CA GLU A 213 9.70 -6.73 3.76
C GLU A 213 9.48 -5.83 2.53
N GLY A 214 8.36 -5.09 2.55
CA GLY A 214 7.98 -4.11 1.54
C GLY A 214 7.33 -4.71 0.29
N CYS A 215 6.11 -4.30 -0.05
CA CYS A 215 5.39 -4.75 -1.24
C CYS A 215 5.28 -3.63 -2.28
N MET A 216 5.39 -3.98 -3.57
CA MET A 216 5.11 -3.10 -4.71
C MET A 216 5.70 -1.66 -4.61
N GLY A 217 6.87 -1.52 -3.98
CA GLY A 217 7.50 -0.20 -3.82
C GLY A 217 6.80 0.78 -2.88
N MET A 218 5.89 0.30 -2.03
CA MET A 218 5.20 1.06 -0.97
C MET A 218 6.17 1.42 0.16
N HIS A 219 6.94 2.49 -0.03
CA HIS A 219 7.91 2.94 0.98
C HIS A 219 7.24 3.39 2.29
N ASN A 220 6.01 3.90 2.20
CA ASN A 220 5.16 4.28 3.33
C ASN A 220 4.76 3.10 4.21
N ALA A 221 4.61 1.91 3.62
CA ALA A 221 4.08 0.72 4.28
C ALA A 221 5.12 0.00 5.16
N ILE A 222 6.39 0.39 5.05
CA ILE A 222 7.48 -0.10 5.89
C ILE A 222 7.65 0.86 7.07
N ILE A 223 7.78 0.38 8.30
CA ILE A 223 8.05 1.20 9.48
C ILE A 223 9.48 0.95 9.94
N ASP A 224 10.29 1.97 10.16
CA ASP A 224 11.65 1.74 10.63
C ASP A 224 11.63 1.14 12.06
N ASP A 225 12.47 0.14 12.31
CA ASP A 225 12.51 -0.58 13.61
C ASP A 225 12.63 0.38 14.81
N GLU A 226 13.42 1.45 14.67
CA GLU A 226 13.63 2.46 15.73
C GLU A 226 12.39 3.29 16.05
N LEU A 227 11.39 3.34 15.15
CA LEU A 227 10.12 4.00 15.39
C LEU A 227 9.13 3.08 16.11
N ILE A 228 9.13 1.78 15.78
CA ILE A 228 8.13 0.83 16.26
C ILE A 228 8.56 0.09 17.54
N ASN A 229 9.84 -0.22 17.70
CA ASN A 229 10.38 -0.93 18.87
C ASN A 229 10.07 -0.23 20.22
N PRO A 230 10.14 1.12 20.35
CA PRO A 230 9.77 1.80 21.59
C PRO A 230 8.31 1.60 22.01
N ALA A 231 7.41 1.35 21.05
CA ALA A 231 6.01 1.02 21.29
C ALA A 231 5.80 -0.44 21.74
N GLY A 232 6.84 -1.27 21.69
CA GLY A 232 6.80 -2.67 22.14
C GLY A 232 6.61 -3.70 21.03
N MET A 233 6.51 -3.28 19.77
CA MET A 233 6.35 -4.20 18.64
C MET A 233 7.69 -4.36 17.92
N TYR A 234 8.03 -5.60 17.54
CA TYR A 234 9.26 -5.98 16.87
C TYR A 234 8.93 -6.77 15.61
N LYS A 235 9.84 -6.78 14.64
CA LYS A 235 9.65 -7.52 13.40
C LYS A 235 10.45 -8.82 13.40
N GLU A 236 9.78 -9.92 13.12
CA GLU A 236 10.43 -11.15 12.68
C GLU A 236 10.46 -11.17 11.15
N ARG A 237 11.66 -11.30 10.57
CA ARG A 237 11.87 -11.17 9.11
C ARG A 237 11.80 -12.56 8.49
N LEU A 238 10.59 -12.94 8.08
CA LEU A 238 10.29 -14.22 7.47
C LEU A 238 10.53 -14.17 5.95
N SER A 239 10.68 -15.33 5.32
CA SER A 239 10.83 -15.42 3.87
C SER A 239 9.65 -16.10 3.21
N GLN A 240 9.15 -15.55 2.10
CA GLN A 240 8.10 -16.22 1.32
C GLN A 240 8.58 -17.55 0.75
N SER A 241 9.89 -17.72 0.51
CA SER A 241 10.46 -19.01 0.10
C SER A 241 10.28 -20.09 1.18
N ALA A 242 10.36 -19.71 2.46
CA ALA A 242 10.08 -20.60 3.58
C ALA A 242 8.58 -20.93 3.67
N LEU A 243 7.70 -19.96 3.39
CA LEU A 243 6.26 -20.21 3.28
C LEU A 243 5.95 -21.25 2.18
N VAL A 244 6.51 -21.10 0.98
CA VAL A 244 6.37 -22.07 -0.11
C VAL A 244 6.89 -23.45 0.29
N ALA A 245 8.04 -23.51 0.97
CA ALA A 245 8.59 -24.77 1.46
C ALA A 245 7.67 -25.43 2.50
N ALA A 246 7.11 -24.65 3.43
CA ALA A 246 6.17 -25.14 4.44
C ALA A 246 4.86 -25.63 3.83
N MET A 247 4.33 -24.94 2.81
CA MET A 247 3.14 -25.38 2.07
C MET A 247 3.30 -26.81 1.52
N ARG A 248 4.50 -27.16 1.04
CA ARG A 248 4.79 -28.52 0.51
C ARG A 248 4.81 -29.61 1.58
N THR A 249 4.84 -29.24 2.85
CA THR A 249 4.75 -30.19 3.97
C THR A 249 3.32 -30.43 4.43
N VAL A 250 2.37 -29.61 3.98
CA VAL A 250 0.95 -29.77 4.29
C VAL A 250 0.35 -30.87 3.44
N SER A 251 -0.24 -31.86 4.09
CA SER A 251 -0.86 -33.01 3.42
C SER A 251 -2.18 -32.64 2.74
N ASP A 252 -2.54 -33.40 1.72
CA ASP A 252 -3.80 -33.22 1.00
C ASP A 252 -5.03 -33.34 1.92
N SER A 253 -4.97 -34.22 2.92
CA SER A 253 -6.05 -34.37 3.91
C SER A 253 -6.22 -33.15 4.79
N GLU A 254 -5.14 -32.45 5.15
CA GLU A 254 -5.24 -31.23 5.95
C GLU A 254 -5.83 -30.08 5.12
N ALA A 255 -5.35 -29.90 3.88
CA ALA A 255 -5.90 -28.91 2.97
C ALA A 255 -7.39 -29.17 2.67
N ARG A 256 -7.76 -30.44 2.46
CA ARG A 256 -9.15 -30.86 2.25
C ARG A 256 -10.01 -30.58 3.48
N ALA A 257 -9.52 -30.84 4.69
CA ALA A 257 -10.28 -30.59 5.92
C ALA A 257 -10.63 -29.10 6.08
N VAL A 258 -9.71 -28.20 5.72
CA VAL A 258 -9.97 -26.75 5.69
C VAL A 258 -11.04 -26.43 4.66
N TYR A 259 -10.92 -26.94 3.43
CA TYR A 259 -11.89 -26.74 2.36
C TYR A 259 -13.30 -27.23 2.73
N ASP A 260 -13.41 -28.46 3.25
CA ASP A 260 -14.69 -29.05 3.64
C ASP A 260 -15.32 -28.32 4.83
N TRP A 261 -14.50 -27.80 5.75
CA TRP A 261 -14.97 -26.94 6.82
C TRP A 261 -15.61 -25.66 6.27
N LEU A 262 -14.99 -25.02 5.27
CA LEU A 262 -15.52 -23.81 4.63
C LEU A 262 -16.86 -24.10 3.94
N LEU A 263 -16.96 -25.21 3.21
CA LEU A 263 -18.22 -25.67 2.61
C LEU A 263 -19.28 -25.93 3.69
N GLY A 264 -18.90 -26.56 4.80
CA GLY A 264 -19.78 -26.83 5.94
C GLY A 264 -20.30 -25.56 6.62
N LYS A 265 -19.53 -24.46 6.57
CA LYS A 265 -19.94 -23.12 7.01
C LYS A 265 -20.74 -22.33 5.98
N GLY A 266 -20.96 -22.90 4.80
CA GLY A 266 -21.77 -22.31 3.74
C GLY A 266 -20.99 -21.44 2.74
N MET A 267 -19.66 -21.46 2.78
CA MET A 267 -18.85 -20.81 1.73
C MET A 267 -19.17 -21.44 0.37
N GLN A 268 -19.34 -20.60 -0.65
CA GLN A 268 -19.62 -21.05 -2.02
C GLN A 268 -18.44 -20.71 -2.93
N PHE A 269 -17.89 -21.72 -3.60
CA PHE A 269 -16.85 -21.55 -4.60
C PHE A 269 -17.45 -21.70 -6.01
N ARG A 270 -17.26 -20.69 -6.86
CA ARG A 270 -17.61 -20.77 -8.28
C ARG A 270 -16.43 -21.32 -9.06
N LEU A 271 -16.35 -22.64 -9.11
CA LEU A 271 -15.23 -23.34 -9.70
C LEU A 271 -15.41 -23.56 -11.21
N GLY A 272 -14.31 -23.44 -11.95
CA GLY A 272 -14.20 -23.84 -13.35
C GLY A 272 -13.07 -24.85 -13.56
N THR A 273 -12.71 -25.07 -14.83
CA THR A 273 -11.71 -26.08 -15.20
C THR A 273 -10.46 -25.47 -15.83
N ASN A 274 -10.50 -24.21 -16.27
CA ASN A 274 -9.37 -23.55 -16.87
C ASN A 274 -8.67 -22.63 -15.84
N PRO A 275 -7.49 -23.00 -15.31
CA PRO A 275 -6.81 -22.20 -14.29
C PRO A 275 -6.35 -20.81 -14.76
N GLU A 276 -6.34 -20.55 -16.07
CA GLU A 276 -6.01 -19.24 -16.64
C GLU A 276 -7.17 -18.24 -16.61
N THR A 277 -8.42 -18.72 -16.51
CA THR A 277 -9.62 -17.87 -16.57
C THR A 277 -10.58 -18.06 -15.41
N ASP A 278 -10.51 -19.22 -14.74
CA ASP A 278 -11.43 -19.65 -13.71
C ASP A 278 -10.68 -19.92 -12.41
N LEU A 279 -11.37 -19.75 -11.28
CA LEU A 279 -10.92 -20.33 -10.02
C LEU A 279 -11.08 -21.85 -10.07
N THR A 280 -10.03 -22.61 -9.79
CA THR A 280 -10.08 -24.08 -9.74
C THR A 280 -10.02 -24.59 -8.31
N GLU A 281 -10.50 -25.83 -8.10
CA GLU A 281 -10.44 -26.45 -6.77
C GLU A 281 -9.00 -26.59 -6.27
N ASP A 282 -8.07 -26.97 -7.15
CA ASP A 282 -6.65 -27.11 -6.81
C ASP A 282 -6.06 -25.78 -6.32
N GLN A 283 -6.44 -24.66 -6.94
CA GLN A 283 -6.02 -23.33 -6.48
C GLN A 283 -6.57 -22.98 -5.09
N VAL A 284 -7.79 -23.43 -4.76
CA VAL A 284 -8.37 -23.25 -3.43
C VAL A 284 -7.66 -24.14 -2.40
N LEU A 285 -7.34 -25.38 -2.75
CA LEU A 285 -6.60 -26.29 -1.87
C LEU A 285 -5.19 -25.78 -1.59
N ASP A 286 -4.50 -25.20 -2.58
CA ASP A 286 -3.21 -24.55 -2.37
C ASP A 286 -3.30 -23.33 -1.45
N GLN A 287 -4.38 -22.55 -1.54
CA GLN A 287 -4.66 -21.49 -0.56
C GLN A 287 -4.88 -22.05 0.85
N CYS A 288 -5.56 -23.18 0.97
CA CYS A 288 -5.71 -23.87 2.25
C CYS A 288 -4.36 -24.36 2.81
N ARG A 289 -3.44 -24.83 1.95
CA ARG A 289 -2.07 -25.17 2.35
C ARG A 289 -1.30 -23.94 2.83
N MET A 290 -1.43 -22.81 2.13
CA MET A 290 -0.82 -21.54 2.55
C MET A 290 -1.33 -21.10 3.93
N TYR A 291 -2.64 -21.15 4.15
CA TYR A 291 -3.25 -20.84 5.44
C TYR A 291 -2.65 -21.69 6.58
N ILE A 292 -2.62 -23.01 6.41
CA ILE A 292 -2.04 -23.93 7.42
C ILE A 292 -0.56 -23.62 7.65
N ALA A 293 0.21 -23.43 6.59
CA ALA A 293 1.64 -23.14 6.66
C ALA A 293 1.91 -21.81 7.37
N ALA A 294 1.16 -20.76 7.05
CA ALA A 294 1.28 -19.45 7.66
C ALA A 294 0.97 -19.48 9.16
N VAL A 295 -0.11 -20.17 9.57
CA VAL A 295 -0.47 -20.33 11.00
C VAL A 295 0.61 -21.11 11.76
N ARG A 296 1.18 -22.16 11.16
CA ARG A 296 2.26 -22.95 11.78
C ARG A 296 3.54 -22.15 11.94
N ILE A 297 3.93 -21.37 10.92
CA ILE A 297 5.11 -20.50 11.00
C ILE A 297 4.87 -19.42 12.06
N ALA A 298 3.68 -18.82 12.11
CA ALA A 298 3.36 -17.83 13.14
C ALA A 298 3.50 -18.41 14.56
N ASP A 299 3.02 -19.63 14.80
CA ASP A 299 3.21 -20.34 16.07
C ASP A 299 4.69 -20.64 16.36
N GLU A 300 5.44 -21.16 15.38
CA GLU A 300 6.87 -21.51 15.52
C GLU A 300 7.72 -20.30 15.94
N PHE A 301 7.43 -19.13 15.38
CA PHE A 301 8.16 -17.90 15.67
C PHE A 301 7.50 -17.02 16.75
N GLY A 302 6.35 -17.44 17.29
CA GLY A 302 5.61 -16.69 18.30
C GLY A 302 5.08 -15.34 17.81
N CYS A 303 4.69 -15.25 16.54
CA CYS A 303 4.14 -14.05 15.92
C CYS A 303 2.76 -13.70 16.50
N ASP A 304 2.57 -12.44 16.88
CA ASP A 304 1.28 -11.87 17.25
C ASP A 304 0.46 -11.44 16.04
N ALA A 305 1.14 -11.15 14.93
CA ALA A 305 0.54 -10.78 13.65
C ALA A 305 1.50 -11.18 12.52
N ILE A 306 0.98 -11.46 11.33
CA ILE A 306 1.80 -11.81 10.16
C ILE A 306 1.36 -11.08 8.90
N GLY A 307 2.30 -10.74 8.02
CA GLY A 307 1.98 -10.13 6.74
C GLY A 307 2.64 -10.88 5.60
N ILE A 308 1.85 -11.21 4.59
CA ILE A 308 2.31 -11.86 3.36
C ILE A 308 2.47 -10.79 2.28
N GLN A 309 3.68 -10.65 1.73
CA GLN A 309 3.95 -9.66 0.69
C GLN A 309 3.16 -9.99 -0.58
N TYR A 310 3.21 -11.27 -0.99
CA TYR A 310 2.62 -11.87 -2.18
C TYR A 310 3.10 -11.27 -3.52
N GLN A 311 2.91 -9.96 -3.71
CA GLN A 311 3.28 -9.20 -4.90
C GLN A 311 4.63 -8.47 -4.70
N GLN A 312 5.67 -8.71 -5.48
CA GLN A 312 5.85 -9.66 -6.57
C GLN A 312 6.78 -10.79 -6.10
N GLY A 313 6.78 -11.92 -6.81
CA GLY A 313 7.62 -13.07 -6.48
C GLY A 313 6.80 -14.28 -6.04
N LEU A 314 6.09 -14.22 -4.91
CA LEU A 314 5.28 -15.36 -4.45
C LEU A 314 4.10 -15.63 -5.40
N LYS A 315 3.50 -14.59 -5.99
CA LYS A 315 2.45 -14.73 -7.02
C LYS A 315 2.84 -15.57 -8.24
N ASP A 316 4.14 -15.78 -8.48
CA ASP A 316 4.64 -16.59 -9.60
C ASP A 316 4.85 -18.06 -9.20
N MET A 317 4.68 -18.38 -7.92
CA MET A 317 4.98 -19.68 -7.31
C MET A 317 3.75 -20.38 -6.74
N THR A 318 2.73 -19.61 -6.34
CA THR A 318 1.50 -20.13 -5.73
C THR A 318 0.29 -19.34 -6.23
N PRO A 319 -0.94 -19.89 -6.10
CA PRO A 319 -2.16 -19.12 -6.26
C PRO A 319 -2.24 -17.94 -5.29
N ALA A 320 -3.23 -17.07 -5.54
CA ALA A 320 -3.55 -15.89 -4.73
C ALA A 320 -3.64 -16.21 -3.24
N SER A 321 -3.18 -15.32 -2.37
CA SER A 321 -3.20 -15.54 -0.91
C SER A 321 -4.52 -15.13 -0.26
N ASP A 322 -5.43 -14.51 -1.01
CA ASP A 322 -6.68 -13.88 -0.55
C ASP A 322 -7.49 -14.72 0.44
N LEU A 323 -7.73 -16.00 0.15
CA LEU A 323 -8.48 -16.87 1.06
C LEU A 323 -7.71 -17.10 2.36
N ALA A 324 -6.40 -17.32 2.30
CA ALA A 324 -5.59 -17.53 3.49
C ALA A 324 -5.58 -16.27 4.37
N GLU A 325 -5.37 -15.10 3.77
CA GLU A 325 -5.33 -13.80 4.45
C GLU A 325 -6.68 -13.45 5.11
N GLY A 326 -7.79 -13.72 4.42
CA GLY A 326 -9.13 -13.53 4.97
C GLY A 326 -9.43 -14.46 6.16
N LEU A 327 -8.96 -15.71 6.12
CA LEU A 327 -9.15 -16.65 7.23
C LEU A 327 -8.32 -16.32 8.46
N LEU A 328 -7.12 -15.76 8.28
CA LEU A 328 -6.24 -15.37 9.38
C LEU A 328 -6.87 -14.29 10.26
N ASN A 329 -7.51 -13.29 9.65
CA ASN A 329 -8.15 -12.19 10.36
C ASN A 329 -9.52 -12.55 11.00
N ASN A 330 -10.01 -13.79 10.87
CA ASN A 330 -11.30 -14.19 11.42
C ASN A 330 -11.12 -15.05 12.69
N VAL A 331 -11.90 -14.76 13.74
CA VAL A 331 -11.93 -15.60 14.95
C VAL A 331 -12.60 -16.95 14.71
N GLU A 332 -13.55 -17.00 13.78
CA GLU A 332 -14.21 -18.22 13.32
C GLU A 332 -13.50 -18.73 12.05
N ARG A 333 -12.43 -19.49 12.27
CA ARG A 333 -11.59 -20.03 11.19
C ARG A 333 -11.39 -21.56 11.30
N PRO A 334 -11.09 -22.25 10.19
CA PRO A 334 -10.82 -23.69 10.19
C PRO A 334 -9.66 -24.04 11.16
N PRO A 335 -9.78 -25.11 11.95
CA PRO A 335 -8.74 -25.47 12.93
C PRO A 335 -7.44 -25.86 12.22
N VAL A 336 -6.32 -25.37 12.75
CA VAL A 336 -4.98 -25.75 12.32
C VAL A 336 -4.29 -26.45 13.48
N HIS A 337 -3.65 -27.58 13.20
CA HIS A 337 -2.95 -28.36 14.22
C HIS A 337 -1.44 -28.16 14.11
N HIS A 338 -0.77 -28.08 15.25
CA HIS A 338 0.68 -28.10 15.34
C HIS A 338 1.23 -29.41 14.74
N ALA A 339 2.23 -29.32 13.86
CA ALA A 339 2.73 -30.45 13.08
C ALA A 339 3.24 -31.64 13.94
N HIS A 340 3.91 -31.37 15.05
CA HIS A 340 4.46 -32.41 15.93
C HIS A 340 3.55 -32.82 17.11
N THR A 341 2.92 -31.86 17.80
CA THR A 341 2.15 -32.14 19.02
C THR A 341 0.67 -32.44 18.75
N GLY A 342 0.14 -32.05 17.58
CA GLY A 342 -1.27 -32.18 17.24
C GLY A 342 -2.20 -31.20 17.97
N ALA A 343 -1.67 -30.30 18.81
CA ALA A 343 -2.47 -29.28 19.49
C ALA A 343 -3.11 -28.30 18.49
N VAL A 344 -4.34 -27.85 18.75
CA VAL A 344 -5.00 -26.83 17.93
C VAL A 344 -4.35 -25.48 18.20
N LEU A 345 -3.98 -24.77 17.14
CA LEU A 345 -3.31 -23.48 17.18
C LEU A 345 -4.31 -22.34 17.11
N TYR A 346 -4.14 -21.34 17.99
CA TYR A 346 -4.97 -20.12 18.12
C TYR A 346 -6.49 -20.40 18.07
N GLU A 347 -6.98 -21.41 18.81
CA GLU A 347 -8.41 -21.73 18.90
C GLU A 347 -9.23 -20.52 19.38
N GLY A 348 -10.31 -20.20 18.65
CA GLY A 348 -11.20 -19.07 18.97
C GLY A 348 -10.55 -17.69 18.86
N ARG A 349 -9.37 -17.59 18.22
CA ARG A 349 -8.62 -16.35 18.05
C ARG A 349 -8.28 -16.12 16.59
N ALA A 350 -8.42 -14.87 16.16
CA ALA A 350 -7.82 -14.39 14.93
C ALA A 350 -6.29 -14.35 15.10
N LEU A 351 -5.58 -14.54 13.99
CA LEU A 351 -4.16 -14.23 13.85
C LEU A 351 -4.10 -12.99 12.96
N PRO A 352 -4.01 -11.77 13.52
CA PRO A 352 -4.02 -10.54 12.75
C PRO A 352 -3.07 -10.62 11.56
N HIS A 353 -3.62 -10.37 10.37
CA HIS A 353 -2.91 -10.43 9.12
C HIS A 353 -2.98 -9.08 8.39
N PHE A 354 -1.84 -8.66 7.84
CA PHE A 354 -1.73 -7.44 7.07
C PHE A 354 -1.27 -7.74 5.64
N ASN A 355 -2.19 -7.53 4.69
CA ASN A 355 -1.98 -7.74 3.26
C ASN A 355 -0.78 -6.93 2.77
N GLU A 356 -0.08 -7.48 1.77
CA GLU A 356 0.99 -6.78 1.08
C GLU A 356 2.08 -6.26 2.02
N VAL A 357 2.28 -6.94 3.15
CA VAL A 357 3.19 -6.51 4.23
C VAL A 357 3.06 -5.03 4.57
N ASP A 358 1.84 -4.47 4.53
CA ASP A 358 1.61 -3.12 5.05
C ASP A 358 1.69 -3.11 6.58
N GLU A 359 2.86 -2.77 7.08
CA GLU A 359 3.14 -2.76 8.51
C GLU A 359 2.35 -1.69 9.26
N CYS A 360 1.92 -0.60 8.58
CA CYS A 360 1.03 0.37 9.19
C CYS A 360 -0.33 -0.26 9.47
N ALA A 361 -0.86 -1.02 8.51
CA ALA A 361 -2.06 -1.79 8.69
C ALA A 361 -1.86 -2.95 9.70
N GLY A 362 -0.67 -3.55 9.76
CA GLY A 362 -0.33 -4.57 10.75
C GLY A 362 -0.33 -4.05 12.19
N VAL A 363 0.23 -2.86 12.42
CA VAL A 363 0.16 -2.17 13.72
C VAL A 363 -1.29 -1.87 14.09
N ASP A 364 -2.08 -1.33 13.17
CA ASP A 364 -3.49 -1.05 13.42
C ASP A 364 -4.27 -2.32 13.75
N ALA A 365 -4.12 -3.38 12.95
CA ALA A 365 -4.79 -4.66 13.16
C ALA A 365 -4.44 -5.28 14.52
N LEU A 366 -3.16 -5.26 14.92
CA LEU A 366 -2.74 -5.75 16.23
C LEU A 366 -3.36 -4.94 17.38
N VAL A 367 -3.31 -3.61 17.31
CA VAL A 367 -3.85 -2.72 18.34
C VAL A 367 -5.37 -2.89 18.43
N THR A 368 -6.06 -2.84 17.29
CA THR A 368 -7.51 -3.03 17.19
C THR A 368 -7.92 -4.38 17.76
N ASN A 369 -7.23 -5.45 17.38
CA ASN A 369 -7.52 -6.80 17.88
C ASN A 369 -7.43 -6.87 19.42
N ARG A 370 -6.37 -6.32 20.02
CA ARG A 370 -6.18 -6.31 21.49
C ARG A 370 -7.23 -5.44 22.19
N VAL A 371 -7.51 -4.24 21.67
CA VAL A 371 -8.51 -3.33 22.24
C VAL A 371 -9.91 -3.96 22.19
N TRP A 372 -10.33 -4.43 21.03
CA TRP A 372 -11.67 -5.00 20.84
C TRP A 372 -11.86 -6.26 21.68
N THR A 373 -10.85 -7.12 21.75
CA THR A 373 -10.86 -8.29 22.65
C THR A 373 -11.04 -7.88 24.10
N ALA A 374 -10.29 -6.87 24.58
CA ALA A 374 -10.41 -6.40 25.96
C ALA A 374 -11.77 -5.75 26.28
N MET A 375 -12.45 -5.19 25.27
CA MET A 375 -13.81 -4.67 25.37
C MET A 375 -14.90 -5.73 25.22
N GLY A 376 -14.55 -6.98 24.88
CA GLY A 376 -15.51 -8.05 24.62
C GLY A 376 -16.21 -7.95 23.26
N PHE A 377 -15.65 -7.19 22.31
CA PHE A 377 -16.10 -7.16 20.92
C PHE A 377 -15.42 -8.24 20.09
N ASP A 378 -16.01 -8.57 18.94
CA ASP A 378 -15.40 -9.48 17.95
C ASP A 378 -14.21 -8.77 17.29
N PRO A 379 -12.95 -9.22 17.51
CA PRO A 379 -11.75 -8.57 17.01
C PRO A 379 -11.42 -8.92 15.55
N ALA A 380 -12.31 -9.60 14.83
CA ALA A 380 -12.12 -9.89 13.41
C ALA A 380 -12.10 -8.60 12.58
N THR A 381 -11.19 -8.55 11.61
CA THR A 381 -10.98 -7.37 10.76
C THR A 381 -10.83 -7.75 9.30
N THR A 382 -10.95 -6.76 8.42
CA THR A 382 -10.63 -6.87 7.00
C THR A 382 -9.85 -5.65 6.58
N LEU A 383 -8.88 -5.85 5.68
CA LEU A 383 -8.12 -4.75 5.08
C LEU A 383 -8.79 -4.35 3.76
N HIS A 384 -8.89 -3.04 3.51
CA HIS A 384 -9.44 -2.50 2.28
C HIS A 384 -8.59 -1.32 1.80
N ASP A 385 -8.37 -1.25 0.49
CA ASP A 385 -7.89 -0.03 -0.15
C ASP A 385 -8.96 1.05 -0.06
N LEU A 386 -8.58 2.27 0.28
CA LEU A 386 -9.43 3.43 0.04
C LEU A 386 -9.34 3.80 -1.45
N ARG A 387 -10.15 3.14 -2.27
CA ARG A 387 -10.13 3.21 -3.72
C ARG A 387 -10.69 4.53 -4.23
N TRP A 388 -11.88 4.90 -3.79
CA TRP A 388 -12.57 6.14 -4.20
C TRP A 388 -13.78 6.42 -3.30
N GLY A 389 -14.53 7.49 -3.58
CA GLY A 389 -15.80 7.74 -2.89
C GLY A 389 -16.80 8.47 -3.76
N GLU A 390 -18.08 8.24 -3.48
CA GLU A 390 -19.18 8.92 -4.14
C GLU A 390 -20.39 9.08 -3.22
N GLN A 391 -21.34 9.92 -3.66
CA GLN A 391 -22.62 10.04 -3.01
C GLN A 391 -23.47 8.81 -3.35
N TYR A 392 -23.83 8.02 -2.33
CA TYR A 392 -24.74 6.88 -2.44
C TYR A 392 -25.99 7.12 -1.57
N GLY A 393 -27.08 7.51 -2.22
CA GLY A 393 -28.29 7.94 -1.53
C GLY A 393 -28.03 9.21 -0.71
N GLU A 394 -28.30 9.17 0.60
CA GLU A 394 -28.06 10.29 1.52
C GLU A 394 -26.63 10.29 2.10
N ASN A 395 -25.88 9.20 1.93
CA ASN A 395 -24.55 9.05 2.50
C ASN A 395 -23.45 9.25 1.46
N TYR A 396 -22.32 9.78 1.89
CA TYR A 396 -21.09 9.69 1.13
C TYR A 396 -20.36 8.41 1.52
N VAL A 397 -20.09 7.54 0.55
CA VAL A 397 -19.50 6.21 0.79
C VAL A 397 -18.11 6.18 0.19
N TRP A 398 -17.16 5.76 1.01
CA TRP A 398 -15.81 5.40 0.58
C TRP A 398 -15.79 3.90 0.27
N VAL A 399 -15.21 3.55 -0.87
CA VAL A 399 -15.03 2.18 -1.36
C VAL A 399 -13.56 1.89 -1.45
#